data_AF-A0A1M5FX86-F1
#
_entry.id   AF-A0A1M5FX86-F1
#
_cell.length_a   1.000
_cell.length_b   1.000
_cell.length_c   1.000
_cell.angle_alpha   90.00
_cell.angle_beta   90.00
_cell.angle_gamma   90.00
#
_symmetry.space_group_name_H-M   'P 1'
#
loop_
_entity.id
_entity.type
_entity.pdbx_description
1 polymer ?
#
loop_
_entity_poly.entity_id
_entity_poly.type
_entity_poly.pdbx_seq_one_letter_code
_entity_poly.pdbx_strand_id
1 'polypeptide(L)'
;MNRIKQVLTAIALQKLKKNFWSVFSFGIIMAFLLGSFSAFDFSSDNSGNEIQKQNRAFNFLPTSTTNQIIQHAYYTLSYSEKHEQAEWVAYELKKSYVRSNNFKRPYFIEDPKVKTGSADWRNYKKSGYDKGHLCPAGDMEFDLNAYNDTFFTSNISPQLHNFNGGVWNRLEQKVRYWATKYDGIYVITGGILQPSLKTIGKEKVSIPNYFYKILLDNYNGQYRMIAFLVPSKNSDKPLYDFVVTVDSLEKMTGIDFFPKLEDKIENSLEKNSDYKAWSFN
;
A
#
# COMPACT_ATOMS: atom_id res chain seq x y z
N MET A 1 13.32 1.96 85.85
CA MET A 1 12.43 1.26 84.90
C MET A 1 11.32 2.13 84.26
N ASN A 2 11.18 3.43 84.61
CA ASN A 2 10.09 4.29 84.11
C ASN A 2 10.45 5.30 82.99
N ARG A 3 11.73 5.55 82.69
CA ARG A 3 12.11 6.48 81.59
C ARG A 3 12.12 5.82 80.19
N ILE A 4 12.40 4.52 80.10
CA ILE A 4 12.42 3.79 78.81
C ILE A 4 11.00 3.53 78.28
N LYS A 5 10.02 3.27 79.18
CA LYS A 5 8.62 3.13 78.80
C LYS A 5 8.04 4.43 78.23
N GLN A 6 8.34 5.60 78.82
CA GLN A 6 7.85 6.90 78.32
C GLN A 6 8.39 7.25 76.92
N VAL A 7 9.64 6.91 76.60
CA VAL A 7 10.23 7.15 75.27
C VAL A 7 9.60 6.25 74.20
N LEU A 8 9.34 4.98 74.52
CA LEU A 8 8.68 4.05 73.60
C LEU A 8 7.20 4.42 73.35
N THR A 9 6.48 4.95 74.35
CA THR A 9 5.10 5.43 74.16
C THR A 9 5.05 6.71 73.32
N ALA A 10 6.02 7.63 73.47
CA ALA A 10 6.10 8.84 72.65
C ALA A 10 6.38 8.55 71.16
N ILE A 11 7.25 7.57 70.87
CA ILE A 11 7.57 7.15 69.49
C ILE A 11 6.38 6.44 68.83
N ALA A 12 5.62 5.63 69.58
CA ALA A 12 4.39 4.99 69.08
C ALA A 12 3.28 6.00 68.78
N LEU A 13 3.09 7.01 69.64
CA LEU A 13 2.13 8.11 69.42
C LEU A 13 2.51 9.01 68.24
N GLN A 14 3.81 9.19 67.98
CA GLN A 14 4.30 9.98 66.83
C GLN A 14 4.11 9.23 65.49
N LYS A 15 4.23 7.90 65.48
CA LYS A 15 3.92 7.06 64.31
C LYS A 15 2.41 6.97 64.02
N LEU A 16 1.56 6.92 65.06
CA LEU A 16 0.10 6.92 64.90
C LEU A 16 -0.44 8.28 64.39
N LYS A 17 0.11 9.42 64.83
CA LYS A 17 -0.27 10.74 64.30
C LYS A 17 0.14 10.95 62.83
N LYS A 18 1.29 10.42 62.40
CA LYS A 18 1.74 10.52 60.99
C LYS A 18 0.84 9.75 60.02
N ASN A 19 0.28 8.62 60.44
CA ASN A 19 -0.63 7.81 59.62
C ASN A 19 -2.09 8.30 59.67
N PHE A 20 -2.50 9.06 60.70
CA PHE A 20 -3.86 9.60 60.77
C PHE A 20 -4.07 10.80 59.82
N TRP A 21 -3.03 11.62 59.61
CA TRP A 21 -3.08 12.73 58.66
C TRP A 21 -2.92 12.31 57.19
N SER A 22 -2.28 11.16 56.89
CA SER A 22 -2.17 10.70 55.49
C SER A 22 -3.49 10.09 54.97
N VAL A 23 -4.31 9.52 55.85
CA VAL A 23 -5.62 8.93 55.49
C VAL A 23 -6.70 10.01 55.36
N PHE A 24 -6.64 11.08 56.16
CA PHE A 24 -7.60 12.19 56.06
C PHE A 24 -7.35 13.11 54.85
N SER A 25 -6.10 13.23 54.40
CA SER A 25 -5.75 13.98 53.17
C SER A 25 -6.15 13.26 51.88
N PHE A 26 -6.36 11.94 51.91
CA PHE A 26 -6.81 11.17 50.75
C PHE A 26 -8.35 11.18 50.60
N GLY A 27 -9.09 11.31 51.70
CA GLY A 27 -10.57 11.34 51.69
C GLY A 27 -11.18 12.65 51.22
N ILE A 28 -10.52 13.80 51.44
CA ILE A 28 -11.07 15.13 51.06
C ILE A 28 -10.77 15.46 49.59
N ILE A 29 -9.68 14.92 49.02
CA ILE A 29 -9.39 15.06 47.57
C ILE A 29 -10.37 14.21 46.74
N MET A 30 -10.90 13.11 47.29
CA MET A 30 -11.92 12.28 46.62
C MET A 30 -13.34 12.87 46.66
N ALA A 31 -13.63 13.82 47.56
CA ALA A 31 -14.94 14.47 47.65
C ALA A 31 -15.05 15.79 46.87
N PHE A 32 -13.93 16.44 46.54
CA PHE A 32 -13.92 17.65 45.70
C PHE A 32 -13.82 17.38 44.19
N LEU A 33 -13.54 16.13 43.77
CA LEU A 33 -13.57 15.72 42.36
C LEU A 33 -14.95 15.20 41.89
N LEU A 34 -15.93 15.11 42.79
CA LEU A 34 -17.31 14.67 42.48
C LEU A 34 -18.35 15.81 42.50
N GLY A 35 -17.91 17.07 42.60
CA GLY A 35 -18.80 18.23 42.81
C GLY A 35 -18.87 19.27 41.68
N SER A 36 -18.18 19.06 40.56
CA SER A 36 -18.16 20.01 39.42
C SER A 36 -18.34 19.28 38.09
N PHE A 37 -19.47 18.60 37.95
CA PHE A 37 -20.00 18.16 36.66
C PHE A 37 -21.33 18.88 36.42
N SER A 38 -21.24 20.18 36.14
CA SER A 38 -22.35 21.00 35.69
C SER A 38 -21.95 21.64 34.37
N ALA A 39 -22.65 21.24 33.30
CA ALA A 39 -22.65 21.83 31.97
C ALA A 39 -21.30 21.91 31.25
N PHE A 40 -20.85 20.78 30.70
CA PHE A 40 -20.06 20.80 29.47
C PHE A 40 -21.04 20.62 28.32
N ASP A 41 -21.23 21.65 27.52
CA ASP A 41 -21.95 21.57 26.26
C ASP A 41 -21.31 20.47 25.40
N PHE A 42 -22.09 19.43 25.13
CA PHE A 42 -21.75 18.40 24.15
C PHE A 42 -21.89 19.03 22.76
N SER A 43 -20.86 19.77 22.35
CA SER A 43 -20.62 19.96 20.92
C SER A 43 -20.27 18.59 20.37
N SER A 44 -21.09 18.07 19.46
CA SER A 44 -20.89 16.76 18.83
C SER A 44 -19.56 16.77 18.09
N ASP A 45 -18.53 16.27 18.76
CA ASP A 45 -17.20 16.17 18.21
C ASP A 45 -17.25 15.15 17.06
N ASN A 46 -17.05 15.66 15.85
CA ASN A 46 -17.15 14.92 14.59
C ASN A 46 -15.92 14.00 14.36
N SER A 47 -15.19 13.67 15.43
CA SER A 47 -13.96 12.89 15.44
C SER A 47 -14.20 11.39 15.19
N GLY A 48 -15.41 10.89 15.42
CA GLY A 48 -15.83 9.53 15.06
C GLY A 48 -16.01 9.29 13.56
N ASN A 49 -16.30 10.35 12.79
CA ASN A 49 -16.48 10.26 11.33
C ASN A 49 -15.15 10.35 10.55
N GLU A 50 -14.09 10.93 11.15
CA GLU A 50 -12.78 10.98 10.49
C GLU A 50 -11.99 9.68 10.62
N ILE A 51 -12.09 8.98 11.76
CA ILE A 51 -11.42 7.68 11.96
C ILE A 51 -12.09 6.58 11.11
N GLN A 52 -13.41 6.63 10.90
CA GLN A 52 -14.09 5.73 9.96
C GLN A 52 -13.81 6.06 8.48
N LYS A 53 -13.37 7.28 8.16
CA LYS A 53 -12.98 7.66 6.79
C LYS A 53 -11.61 7.12 6.39
N GLN A 54 -10.72 6.82 7.34
CA GLN A 54 -9.35 6.42 7.04
C GLN A 54 -9.15 4.91 6.76
N ASN A 55 -10.13 4.06 7.04
CA ASN A 55 -10.03 2.60 6.88
C ASN A 55 -11.11 2.02 5.96
N ARG A 56 -11.37 2.65 4.81
CA ARG A 56 -11.87 1.84 3.68
C ARG A 56 -10.69 1.00 3.20
N ALA A 57 -10.70 -0.29 3.54
CA ALA A 57 -9.81 -1.24 2.91
C ALA A 57 -9.88 -1.07 1.39
N PHE A 58 -8.74 -1.11 0.71
CA PHE A 58 -8.70 -1.17 -0.75
C PHE A 58 -9.61 -2.31 -1.21
N ASN A 59 -10.71 -1.99 -1.90
CA ASN A 59 -11.79 -2.95 -2.20
C ASN A 59 -11.92 -3.23 -3.72
N PHE A 60 -10.89 -2.90 -4.49
CA PHE A 60 -10.86 -3.06 -5.94
C PHE A 60 -9.75 -4.05 -6.34
N LEU A 61 -9.67 -5.18 -5.63
CA LEU A 61 -8.72 -6.23 -5.94
C LEU A 61 -9.18 -7.02 -7.18
N PRO A 62 -8.29 -7.29 -8.14
CA PRO A 62 -8.57 -8.23 -9.22
C PRO A 62 -8.85 -9.64 -8.70
N THR A 63 -9.47 -10.46 -9.53
CA THR A 63 -9.48 -11.92 -9.36
C THR A 63 -8.06 -12.50 -9.46
N SER A 64 -7.84 -13.68 -8.87
CA SER A 64 -6.54 -14.38 -8.93
C SER A 64 -6.69 -15.68 -9.71
N THR A 65 -5.79 -15.92 -10.67
CA THR A 65 -5.76 -17.18 -11.42
C THR A 65 -4.96 -18.26 -10.69
N THR A 66 -4.18 -17.87 -9.68
CA THR A 66 -3.27 -18.76 -8.94
C THR A 66 -3.76 -19.06 -7.52
N ASN A 67 -4.73 -18.29 -7.02
CA ASN A 67 -5.26 -18.30 -5.66
C ASN A 67 -4.22 -17.99 -4.57
N GLN A 68 -3.10 -17.34 -4.92
CA GLN A 68 -2.07 -16.93 -3.95
C GLN A 68 -2.04 -15.41 -3.80
N ILE A 69 -2.97 -14.90 -3.00
CA ILE A 69 -3.03 -13.48 -2.63
C ILE A 69 -2.08 -13.20 -1.47
N ILE A 70 -1.16 -12.27 -1.67
CA ILE A 70 -0.22 -11.80 -0.65
C ILE A 70 -0.54 -10.33 -0.32
N GLN A 71 -0.89 -10.09 0.94
CA GLN A 71 -1.21 -8.76 1.43
C GLN A 71 -0.03 -8.17 2.21
N HIS A 72 0.45 -7.03 1.73
CA HIS A 72 1.36 -6.13 2.45
C HIS A 72 0.57 -4.92 2.97
N ALA A 73 1.22 -4.05 3.73
CA ALA A 73 0.52 -2.96 4.41
C ALA A 73 -0.17 -1.99 3.43
N TYR A 74 0.48 -1.71 2.29
CA TYR A 74 0.05 -0.68 1.34
C TYR A 74 -0.12 -1.15 -0.10
N TYR A 75 0.16 -2.42 -0.38
CA TYR A 75 -0.16 -3.06 -1.65
C TYR A 75 -0.53 -4.54 -1.42
N THR A 76 -1.25 -5.10 -2.37
CA THR A 76 -1.60 -6.52 -2.42
C THR A 76 -1.16 -7.06 -3.77
N LEU A 77 -0.74 -8.32 -3.84
CA LEU A 77 -0.41 -8.98 -5.11
C LEU A 77 -1.02 -10.37 -5.19
N SER A 78 -1.22 -10.85 -6.40
CA SER A 78 -1.45 -12.27 -6.68
C SER A 78 -0.18 -12.88 -7.26
N TYR A 79 0.38 -13.89 -6.61
CA TYR A 79 1.67 -14.47 -6.99
C TYR A 79 1.53 -15.73 -7.85
N SER A 80 2.32 -15.83 -8.91
CA SER A 80 2.41 -17.00 -9.78
C SER A 80 3.74 -17.72 -9.60
N GLU A 81 3.70 -18.84 -8.88
CA GLU A 81 4.83 -19.78 -8.72
C GLU A 81 5.43 -20.17 -10.09
N LYS A 82 4.56 -20.49 -11.05
CA LYS A 82 4.97 -20.89 -12.40
C LYS A 82 5.86 -19.85 -13.10
N HIS A 83 5.62 -18.57 -12.81
CA HIS A 83 6.31 -17.45 -13.44
C HIS A 83 7.32 -16.77 -12.51
N GLU A 84 7.35 -17.19 -11.23
CA GLU A 84 8.11 -16.60 -10.13
C GLU A 84 7.90 -15.08 -9.97
N GLN A 85 6.69 -14.62 -10.25
CA GLN A 85 6.32 -13.19 -10.28
C GLN A 85 4.85 -13.00 -9.93
N ALA A 86 4.49 -11.78 -9.51
CA ALA A 86 3.09 -11.40 -9.41
C ALA A 86 2.42 -11.33 -10.80
N GLU A 87 1.22 -11.92 -10.93
CA GLU A 87 0.36 -11.72 -12.11
C GLU A 87 -0.28 -10.32 -12.10
N TRP A 88 -0.50 -9.77 -10.90
CA TRP A 88 -0.85 -8.37 -10.66
C TRP A 88 -0.39 -7.93 -9.27
N VAL A 89 -0.12 -6.64 -9.14
CA VAL A 89 0.03 -5.90 -7.89
C VAL A 89 -0.97 -4.75 -7.91
N ALA A 90 -1.70 -4.57 -6.82
CA ALA A 90 -2.77 -3.60 -6.66
C ALA A 90 -2.53 -2.73 -5.41
N TYR A 91 -2.68 -1.41 -5.55
CA TYR A 91 -2.48 -0.45 -4.46
C TYR A 91 -3.28 0.83 -4.66
N GLU A 92 -3.47 1.57 -3.58
CA GLU A 92 -3.99 2.94 -3.61
C GLU A 92 -2.82 3.92 -3.55
N LEU A 93 -2.78 4.87 -4.49
CA LEU A 93 -1.84 5.98 -4.47
C LEU A 93 -2.60 7.26 -4.13
N LYS A 94 -2.60 7.63 -2.85
CA LYS A 94 -3.24 8.86 -2.35
C LYS A 94 -2.38 10.07 -2.69
N LYS A 95 -3.01 11.24 -2.85
CA LYS A 95 -2.28 12.52 -2.93
C LYS A 95 -1.31 12.73 -1.76
N SER A 96 -1.70 12.32 -0.55
CA SER A 96 -0.85 12.41 0.64
C SER A 96 0.38 11.50 0.62
N TYR A 97 0.39 10.47 -0.23
CA TYR A 97 1.50 9.51 -0.38
C TYR A 97 2.58 10.00 -1.34
N VAL A 98 2.22 10.89 -2.28
CA VAL A 98 3.16 11.48 -3.24
C VAL A 98 4.07 12.47 -2.51
N ARG A 99 5.17 11.95 -1.97
CA ARG A 99 6.21 12.68 -1.24
C ARG A 99 7.57 12.21 -1.72
N SER A 100 8.59 13.03 -1.51
CA SER A 100 9.97 12.61 -1.69
C SER A 100 10.66 12.59 -0.34
N ASN A 101 10.86 11.39 0.19
CA ASN A 101 11.65 11.14 1.38
C ASN A 101 12.86 10.34 0.91
N ASN A 102 14.04 10.95 0.91
CA ASN A 102 15.29 10.36 0.42
C ASN A 102 15.80 9.20 1.30
N PHE A 103 14.99 8.17 1.47
CA PHE A 103 15.32 6.99 2.25
C PHE A 103 16.51 6.27 1.63
N LYS A 104 17.32 5.66 2.51
CA LYS A 104 18.40 4.78 2.06
C LYS A 104 17.77 3.54 1.43
N ARG A 105 18.09 3.29 0.16
CA ARG A 105 17.65 2.12 -0.58
C ARG A 105 18.03 0.81 0.16
N PRO A 106 17.08 -0.06 0.49
CA PRO A 106 17.37 -1.37 1.09
C PRO A 106 17.86 -2.37 0.02
N TYR A 107 18.26 -3.55 0.50
CA TYR A 107 18.54 -4.68 -0.38
C TYR A 107 17.22 -5.32 -0.85
N PHE A 108 17.25 -5.90 -2.05
CA PHE A 108 16.19 -6.81 -2.47
C PHE A 108 16.29 -8.11 -1.69
N ILE A 109 15.15 -8.59 -1.22
CA ILE A 109 15.04 -9.83 -0.43
C ILE A 109 13.81 -10.61 -0.90
N GLU A 110 13.85 -11.92 -0.70
CA GLU A 110 12.75 -12.84 -0.93
C GLU A 110 11.56 -12.47 -0.02
N ASP A 111 10.35 -12.58 -0.55
CA ASP A 111 9.11 -12.31 0.18
C ASP A 111 8.74 -13.53 1.04
N PRO A 112 8.82 -13.43 2.39
CA PRO A 112 8.50 -14.55 3.26
C PRO A 112 7.01 -14.87 3.32
N LYS A 113 6.13 -14.00 2.78
CA LYS A 113 4.68 -14.25 2.74
C LYS A 113 4.28 -15.13 1.56
N VAL A 114 5.10 -15.22 0.51
CA VAL A 114 4.90 -16.18 -0.58
C VAL A 114 5.12 -17.59 -0.02
N LYS A 115 4.20 -18.51 -0.31
CA LYS A 115 4.12 -19.83 0.32
C LYS A 115 5.41 -20.65 0.16
N THR A 116 6.05 -20.54 -0.99
CA THR A 116 7.32 -21.20 -1.34
C THR A 116 8.55 -20.29 -1.15
N GLY A 117 8.32 -19.03 -0.77
CA GLY A 117 9.27 -17.93 -0.95
C GLY A 117 9.27 -17.44 -2.39
N SER A 118 9.33 -16.12 -2.61
CA SER A 118 9.51 -15.60 -3.97
C SER A 118 10.93 -15.81 -4.48
N ALA A 119 11.09 -15.87 -5.81
CA ALA A 119 12.41 -16.05 -6.43
C ALA A 119 13.51 -15.13 -5.89
N ASP A 120 14.71 -15.69 -5.79
CA ASP A 120 15.90 -15.03 -5.31
C ASP A 120 16.33 -13.89 -6.24
N TRP A 121 16.72 -12.74 -5.67
CA TRP A 121 17.24 -11.60 -6.43
C TRP A 121 18.46 -11.96 -7.29
N ARG A 122 19.19 -13.03 -6.94
CA ARG A 122 20.37 -13.54 -7.66
C ARG A 122 20.03 -14.03 -9.07
N ASN A 123 18.77 -14.37 -9.38
CA ASN A 123 18.36 -14.70 -10.75
C ASN A 123 18.57 -13.54 -11.74
N TYR A 124 18.63 -12.30 -11.25
CA TYR A 124 18.87 -11.10 -12.04
C TYR A 124 20.36 -10.81 -12.27
N LYS A 125 21.26 -11.52 -11.58
CA LYS A 125 22.70 -11.28 -11.71
C LYS A 125 23.17 -11.69 -13.10
N LYS A 126 23.73 -10.73 -13.86
CA LYS A 126 24.22 -10.94 -15.24
C LYS A 126 23.15 -11.45 -16.22
N SER A 127 21.86 -11.24 -15.92
CA SER A 127 20.76 -11.67 -16.80
C SER A 127 20.52 -10.70 -17.97
N GLY A 128 20.99 -9.45 -17.85
CA GLY A 128 20.67 -8.35 -18.77
C GLY A 128 19.36 -7.62 -18.43
N TYR A 129 18.71 -7.96 -17.32
CA TYR A 129 17.47 -7.33 -16.87
C TYR A 129 17.64 -6.65 -15.50
N ASP A 130 16.98 -5.50 -15.36
CA ASP A 130 16.81 -4.82 -14.09
C ASP A 130 15.82 -5.56 -13.19
N LYS A 131 15.96 -5.32 -11.88
CA LYS A 131 14.92 -5.62 -10.89
C LYS A 131 13.88 -4.51 -10.93
N GLY A 132 12.99 -4.56 -11.93
CA GLY A 132 11.95 -3.57 -12.15
C GLY A 132 10.81 -3.75 -11.16
N HIS A 133 10.35 -2.66 -10.56
CA HIS A 133 9.26 -2.69 -9.58
C HIS A 133 7.90 -2.75 -10.31
N LEU A 134 6.94 -3.44 -9.71
CA LEU A 134 5.52 -3.36 -10.10
C LEU A 134 4.81 -2.25 -9.32
N CYS A 135 4.80 -2.35 -7.98
CA CYS A 135 4.55 -1.22 -7.09
C CYS A 135 5.84 -0.40 -6.92
N PRO A 136 5.92 0.83 -7.45
CA PRO A 136 7.15 1.62 -7.44
C PRO A 136 7.55 2.05 -6.03
N ALA A 137 8.84 2.00 -5.70
CA ALA A 137 9.33 2.48 -4.42
C ALA A 137 8.99 3.98 -4.19
N GLY A 138 9.05 4.79 -5.24
CA GLY A 138 8.69 6.21 -5.20
C GLY A 138 7.21 6.50 -4.92
N ASP A 139 6.33 5.51 -5.08
CA ASP A 139 4.91 5.62 -4.74
C ASP A 139 4.66 5.32 -3.25
N MET A 140 5.65 4.73 -2.57
CA MET A 140 5.62 4.33 -1.17
C MET A 140 6.61 5.10 -0.28
N GLU A 141 7.18 6.20 -0.78
CA GLU A 141 8.15 7.02 -0.03
C GLU A 141 7.54 7.77 1.16
N PHE A 142 6.23 7.77 1.36
CA PHE A 142 5.60 8.44 2.52
C PHE A 142 5.85 7.73 3.86
N ASP A 143 6.19 6.44 3.85
CA ASP A 143 6.46 5.62 5.03
C ASP A 143 7.65 4.67 4.76
N LEU A 144 8.56 4.52 5.73
CA LEU A 144 9.77 3.73 5.53
C LEU A 144 9.47 2.22 5.38
N ASN A 145 8.47 1.69 6.09
CA ASN A 145 8.12 0.29 5.96
C ASN A 145 7.41 0.04 4.62
N ALA A 146 6.50 0.94 4.21
CA ALA A 146 5.89 0.90 2.88
C ALA A 146 6.96 0.91 1.78
N TYR A 147 7.95 1.80 1.88
CA TYR A 147 9.07 1.88 0.95
C TYR A 147 9.87 0.57 0.92
N ASN A 148 10.24 0.03 2.08
CA ASN A 148 11.02 -1.20 2.18
C ASN A 148 10.28 -2.43 1.62
N ASP A 149 8.97 -2.53 1.86
CA ASP A 149 8.15 -3.63 1.33
C ASP A 149 8.23 -3.70 -0.20
N THR A 150 8.37 -2.57 -0.90
CA THR A 150 8.49 -2.59 -2.37
C THR A 150 9.72 -3.34 -2.90
N PHE A 151 10.71 -3.64 -2.04
CA PHE A 151 11.92 -4.37 -2.39
C PHE A 151 11.82 -5.88 -2.20
N PHE A 152 10.67 -6.41 -1.79
CA PHE A 152 10.40 -7.83 -1.86
C PHE A 152 10.38 -8.31 -3.31
N THR A 153 11.07 -9.41 -3.62
CA THR A 153 11.18 -9.91 -5.01
C THR A 153 9.84 -10.37 -5.60
N SER A 154 8.82 -10.63 -4.77
CA SER A 154 7.43 -10.84 -5.22
C SER A 154 6.85 -9.63 -5.98
N ASN A 155 7.33 -8.42 -5.70
CA ASN A 155 6.97 -7.16 -6.37
C ASN A 155 7.89 -6.83 -7.57
N ILE A 156 8.80 -7.72 -7.94
CA ILE A 156 9.85 -7.46 -8.92
C ILE A 156 9.65 -8.29 -10.19
N SER A 157 9.88 -7.67 -11.34
CA SER A 157 9.81 -8.31 -12.65
C SER A 157 11.04 -7.99 -13.51
N PRO A 158 11.53 -8.92 -14.35
CA PRO A 158 12.61 -8.65 -15.30
C PRO A 158 12.21 -7.57 -16.32
N GLN A 159 12.84 -6.41 -16.22
CA GLN A 159 12.62 -5.29 -17.13
C GLN A 159 13.92 -4.91 -17.83
N LEU A 160 13.87 -4.61 -19.14
CA LEU A 160 15.03 -4.05 -19.83
C LEU A 160 15.36 -2.67 -19.26
N HIS A 161 16.65 -2.34 -19.11
CA HIS A 161 17.08 -1.09 -18.47
C HIS A 161 16.44 0.17 -19.11
N ASN A 162 16.48 0.26 -20.45
CA ASN A 162 15.90 1.40 -21.18
C ASN A 162 14.36 1.41 -21.18
N PHE A 163 13.71 0.28 -20.90
CA PHE A 163 12.26 0.24 -20.67
C PHE A 163 11.93 0.75 -19.26
N ASN A 164 12.59 0.17 -18.24
CA ASN A 164 12.42 0.48 -16.82
C ASN A 164 12.68 1.97 -16.53
N GLY A 165 13.89 2.46 -16.86
CA GLY A 165 14.26 3.86 -16.67
C GLY A 165 13.64 4.83 -17.68
N GLY A 166 13.07 4.31 -18.78
CA GLY A 166 12.48 5.08 -19.87
C GLY A 166 10.96 5.15 -19.77
N VAL A 167 10.27 4.51 -20.73
CA VAL A 167 8.80 4.60 -20.88
C VAL A 167 8.04 4.19 -19.63
N TRP A 168 8.52 3.19 -18.88
CA TRP A 168 7.85 2.73 -17.68
C TRP A 168 7.91 3.77 -16.56
N ASN A 169 9.09 4.31 -16.26
CA ASN A 169 9.26 5.42 -15.32
C ASN A 169 8.48 6.69 -15.75
N ARG A 170 8.40 7.01 -17.05
CA ARG A 170 7.54 8.12 -17.53
C ARG A 170 6.08 7.89 -17.16
N LEU A 171 5.58 6.65 -17.32
CA LEU A 171 4.21 6.28 -16.94
C LEU A 171 4.02 6.38 -15.43
N GLU A 172 4.96 5.88 -14.62
CA GLU A 172 4.91 5.99 -13.16
C GLU A 172 4.90 7.45 -12.66
N GLN A 173 5.69 8.33 -13.28
CA GLN A 173 5.66 9.76 -12.97
C GLN A 173 4.30 10.38 -13.32
N LYS A 174 3.72 10.01 -14.46
CA LYS A 174 2.39 10.49 -14.88
C LYS A 174 1.29 9.98 -13.94
N VAL A 175 1.41 8.75 -13.44
CA VAL A 175 0.56 8.18 -12.40
C VAL A 175 0.61 9.00 -11.11
N ARG A 176 1.81 9.35 -10.60
CA ARG A 176 1.96 10.24 -9.44
C ARG A 176 1.35 11.63 -9.67
N TYR A 177 1.49 12.17 -10.87
CA TYR A 177 0.82 13.42 -11.25
C TYR A 177 -0.71 13.30 -11.16
N TRP A 178 -1.30 12.23 -11.71
CA TRP A 178 -2.74 12.00 -11.65
C TRP A 178 -3.24 11.75 -10.23
N ALA A 179 -2.52 10.98 -9.41
CA ALA A 179 -2.83 10.82 -8.01
C ALA A 179 -2.91 12.15 -7.26
N THR A 180 -2.00 13.08 -7.56
CA THR A 180 -2.01 14.43 -6.97
C THR A 180 -3.19 15.26 -7.49
N LYS A 181 -3.48 15.17 -8.79
CA LYS A 181 -4.53 15.95 -9.47
C LYS A 181 -5.94 15.51 -9.10
N TYR A 182 -6.15 14.22 -8.86
CA TYR A 182 -7.47 13.61 -8.65
C TYR A 182 -7.73 13.19 -7.20
N ASP A 183 -6.86 13.62 -6.27
CA ASP A 183 -6.96 13.31 -4.83
C ASP A 183 -6.88 11.81 -4.50
N GLY A 184 -6.08 11.10 -5.30
CA GLY A 184 -5.82 9.67 -5.16
C GLY A 184 -6.33 8.87 -6.36
N ILE A 185 -5.70 7.73 -6.59
CA ILE A 185 -6.12 6.76 -7.61
C ILE A 185 -5.86 5.34 -7.12
N TYR A 186 -6.63 4.38 -7.62
CA TYR A 186 -6.33 2.96 -7.49
C TYR A 186 -5.49 2.53 -8.69
N VAL A 187 -4.46 1.72 -8.44
CA VAL A 187 -3.51 1.25 -9.44
C VAL A 187 -3.44 -0.26 -9.40
N ILE A 188 -3.61 -0.91 -10.55
CA ILE A 188 -3.33 -2.32 -10.76
C ILE A 188 -2.24 -2.42 -11.83
N THR A 189 -1.25 -3.28 -11.66
CA THR A 189 -0.12 -3.36 -12.58
C THR A 189 0.54 -4.73 -12.58
N GLY A 190 1.11 -5.14 -13.71
CA GLY A 190 1.73 -6.46 -13.84
C GLY A 190 2.40 -6.65 -15.19
N GLY A 191 3.05 -7.79 -15.37
CA GLY A 191 3.46 -8.30 -16.67
C GLY A 191 2.38 -9.18 -17.28
N ILE A 192 2.28 -9.25 -18.61
CA ILE A 192 1.45 -10.26 -19.28
C ILE A 192 2.15 -11.63 -19.17
N LEU A 193 1.68 -12.47 -18.24
CA LEU A 193 2.24 -13.78 -17.94
C LEU A 193 1.59 -14.88 -18.80
N GLN A 194 2.13 -15.10 -19.99
CA GLN A 194 1.66 -16.12 -20.92
C GLN A 194 2.55 -17.39 -20.90
N PRO A 195 2.05 -18.53 -21.40
CA PRO A 195 2.89 -19.70 -21.64
C PRO A 195 4.08 -19.36 -22.56
N SER A 196 5.18 -20.11 -22.42
CA SER A 196 6.36 -20.04 -23.30
C SER A 196 7.13 -18.72 -23.30
N LEU A 197 6.98 -17.88 -22.26
CA LEU A 197 7.88 -16.76 -22.04
C LEU A 197 9.32 -17.25 -21.83
N LYS A 198 10.28 -16.44 -22.28
CA LYS A 198 11.70 -16.62 -21.92
C LYS A 198 11.85 -16.42 -20.42
N THR A 199 12.94 -16.95 -19.86
CA THR A 199 13.17 -16.94 -18.41
C THR A 199 14.61 -16.54 -18.09
N ILE A 200 14.83 -16.07 -16.86
CA ILE A 200 16.16 -15.79 -16.30
C ILE A 200 16.43 -16.66 -15.07
N GLY A 201 17.72 -16.88 -14.80
CA GLY A 201 18.19 -17.49 -13.56
C GLY A 201 17.82 -18.98 -13.41
N LYS A 202 18.05 -19.50 -12.21
CA LYS A 202 17.84 -20.93 -11.88
C LYS A 202 16.38 -21.25 -11.61
N GLU A 203 15.65 -20.30 -11.03
CA GLU A 203 14.23 -20.42 -10.71
C GLU A 203 13.33 -20.12 -11.92
N LYS A 204 13.93 -19.80 -13.07
CA LYS A 204 13.22 -19.58 -14.34
C LYS A 204 12.18 -18.45 -14.26
N VAL A 205 12.56 -17.34 -13.64
CA VAL A 205 11.74 -16.12 -13.56
C VAL A 205 11.38 -15.67 -14.96
N SER A 206 10.09 -15.61 -15.28
CA SER A 206 9.60 -15.29 -16.63
C SER A 206 9.93 -13.86 -17.05
N ILE A 207 10.06 -13.62 -18.35
CA ILE A 207 10.33 -12.30 -18.90
C ILE A 207 9.08 -11.84 -19.65
N PRO A 208 8.25 -10.96 -19.09
CA PRO A 208 7.06 -10.48 -19.78
C PRO A 208 7.41 -9.72 -21.06
N ASN A 209 6.70 -10.01 -22.15
CA ASN A 209 6.83 -9.26 -23.40
C ASN A 209 6.11 -7.90 -23.34
N TYR A 210 5.14 -7.77 -22.43
CA TYR A 210 4.37 -6.56 -22.20
C TYR A 210 4.14 -6.37 -20.71
N PHE A 211 4.04 -5.11 -20.29
CA PHE A 211 3.59 -4.71 -18.97
C PHE A 211 2.32 -3.89 -19.10
N TYR A 212 1.46 -3.99 -18.10
CA TYR A 212 0.23 -3.23 -18.05
C TYR A 212 0.10 -2.44 -16.76
N LYS A 213 -0.67 -1.36 -16.84
CA LYS A 213 -1.10 -0.58 -15.68
C LYS A 213 -2.52 -0.09 -15.92
N ILE A 214 -3.40 -0.30 -14.96
CA ILE A 214 -4.80 0.09 -15.00
C ILE A 214 -5.03 1.03 -13.83
N LEU A 215 -5.65 2.17 -14.10
CA LEU A 215 -5.93 3.21 -13.11
C LEU A 215 -7.43 3.39 -13.01
N LEU A 216 -7.93 3.45 -11.79
CA LEU A 216 -9.30 3.82 -11.46
C LEU A 216 -9.29 5.03 -10.54
N ASP A 217 -9.89 6.11 -11.00
CA ASP A 217 -10.22 7.28 -10.18
C ASP A 217 -11.68 7.21 -9.75
N ASN A 218 -11.98 7.67 -8.53
CA ASN A 218 -13.34 7.78 -8.00
C ASN A 218 -13.56 9.17 -7.41
N TYR A 219 -14.18 10.05 -8.18
CA TYR A 219 -14.57 11.37 -7.70
C TYR A 219 -16.06 11.38 -7.33
N ASN A 220 -16.37 11.24 -6.04
CA ASN A 220 -17.74 11.28 -5.51
C ASN A 220 -18.71 10.30 -6.21
N GLY A 221 -18.25 9.09 -6.52
CA GLY A 221 -19.03 8.05 -7.21
C GLY A 221 -18.99 8.15 -8.74
N GLN A 222 -18.30 9.14 -9.30
CA GLN A 222 -18.02 9.21 -10.72
C GLN A 222 -16.66 8.56 -10.99
N TYR A 223 -16.71 7.38 -11.59
CA TYR A 223 -15.52 6.62 -11.92
C TYR A 223 -14.91 7.05 -13.25
N ARG A 224 -13.58 7.08 -13.30
CA ARG A 224 -12.80 7.20 -14.54
C ARG A 224 -11.76 6.10 -14.56
N MET A 225 -11.61 5.46 -15.71
CA MET A 225 -10.68 4.35 -15.88
C MET A 225 -9.75 4.64 -17.06
N ILE A 226 -8.50 4.17 -16.97
CA ILE A 226 -7.56 4.13 -18.09
C ILE A 226 -6.62 2.96 -17.93
N ALA A 227 -6.34 2.27 -19.03
CA ALA A 227 -5.42 1.14 -19.06
C ALA A 227 -4.32 1.36 -20.08
N PHE A 228 -3.11 0.89 -19.75
CA PHE A 228 -1.93 0.94 -20.60
C PHE A 228 -1.43 -0.47 -20.85
N LEU A 229 -1.00 -0.74 -22.08
CA LEU A 229 -0.24 -1.93 -22.45
C LEU A 229 1.05 -1.50 -23.14
N VAL A 230 2.17 -1.63 -22.43
CA VAL A 230 3.47 -1.16 -22.90
C VAL A 230 4.35 -2.36 -23.26
N PRO A 231 4.83 -2.46 -24.51
CA PRO A 231 5.79 -3.49 -24.89
C PRO A 231 7.08 -3.35 -24.08
N SER A 232 7.64 -4.47 -23.61
CA SER A 232 8.88 -4.56 -22.83
C SER A 232 10.12 -4.26 -23.70
N LYS A 233 10.24 -3.02 -24.16
CA LYS A 233 11.33 -2.47 -24.99
C LYS A 233 11.43 -0.96 -24.83
N ASN A 234 12.57 -0.39 -25.23
CA ASN A 234 12.72 1.07 -25.23
C ASN A 234 11.65 1.75 -26.11
N SER A 235 11.13 2.90 -25.66
CA SER A 235 10.21 3.70 -26.45
C SER A 235 10.12 5.15 -26.00
N ASP A 236 10.22 6.07 -26.95
CA ASP A 236 10.00 7.51 -26.75
C ASP A 236 8.60 7.96 -27.19
N LYS A 237 7.72 7.01 -27.55
CA LYS A 237 6.35 7.31 -27.94
C LYS A 237 5.59 7.99 -26.80
N PRO A 238 4.62 8.87 -27.12
CA PRO A 238 3.76 9.48 -26.12
C PRO A 238 2.94 8.40 -25.40
N LEU A 239 2.62 8.64 -24.12
CA LEU A 239 1.97 7.63 -23.28
C LEU A 239 0.57 7.24 -23.77
N TYR A 240 -0.15 8.17 -24.42
CA TYR A 240 -1.49 7.90 -24.96
C TYR A 240 -1.48 6.87 -26.10
N ASP A 241 -0.34 6.66 -26.78
CA ASP A 241 -0.21 5.61 -27.82
C ASP A 241 -0.27 4.19 -27.24
N PHE A 242 -0.13 4.04 -25.92
CA PHE A 242 -0.18 2.74 -25.23
C PHE A 242 -1.52 2.48 -24.55
N VAL A 243 -2.49 3.39 -24.71
CA VAL A 243 -3.81 3.24 -24.09
C VAL A 243 -4.58 2.13 -24.79
N VAL A 244 -5.12 1.21 -23.98
CA VAL A 244 -5.93 0.07 -24.42
C VAL A 244 -7.20 -0.02 -23.57
N THR A 245 -8.12 -0.91 -23.93
CA THR A 245 -9.28 -1.24 -23.10
C THR A 245 -8.89 -2.23 -22.01
N VAL A 246 -9.57 -2.20 -20.88
CA VAL A 246 -9.39 -3.24 -19.84
C VAL A 246 -9.86 -4.59 -20.38
N ASP A 247 -10.96 -4.66 -21.14
CA ASP A 247 -11.41 -5.88 -21.84
C ASP A 247 -10.28 -6.59 -22.61
N SER A 248 -9.37 -5.82 -23.22
CA SER A 248 -8.26 -6.39 -23.98
C SER A 248 -7.21 -7.02 -23.06
N LEU A 249 -6.97 -6.40 -21.91
CA LEU A 249 -6.08 -6.94 -20.88
C LEU A 249 -6.68 -8.20 -20.26
N GLU A 250 -7.96 -8.19 -19.92
CA GLU A 250 -8.66 -9.36 -19.36
C GLU A 250 -8.59 -10.57 -20.29
N LYS A 251 -8.79 -10.35 -21.59
CA LYS A 251 -8.62 -11.41 -22.60
C LYS A 251 -7.19 -11.95 -22.66
N MET A 252 -6.20 -11.11 -22.40
CA MET A 252 -4.78 -11.50 -22.44
C MET A 252 -4.32 -12.22 -21.16
N THR A 253 -4.93 -11.90 -20.02
CA THR A 253 -4.52 -12.36 -18.69
C THR A 253 -5.42 -13.44 -18.09
N GLY A 254 -6.69 -13.49 -18.48
CA GLY A 254 -7.71 -14.28 -17.81
C GLY A 254 -8.11 -13.75 -16.43
N ILE A 255 -7.76 -12.50 -16.12
CA ILE A 255 -8.05 -11.82 -14.85
C ILE A 255 -9.20 -10.85 -15.09
N ASP A 256 -10.25 -10.96 -14.28
CA ASP A 256 -11.24 -9.91 -14.06
C ASP A 256 -10.65 -8.88 -13.09
N PHE A 257 -10.49 -7.63 -13.53
CA PHE A 257 -9.71 -6.62 -12.81
C PHE A 257 -10.48 -5.84 -11.75
N PHE A 258 -11.80 -5.69 -11.90
CA PHE A 258 -12.61 -4.89 -10.97
C PHE A 258 -13.92 -5.57 -10.55
N PRO A 259 -13.90 -6.85 -10.11
CA PRO A 259 -15.09 -7.69 -9.87
C PRO A 259 -16.03 -7.18 -8.75
N LYS A 260 -15.67 -6.08 -8.10
CA LYS A 260 -16.42 -5.41 -7.03
C LYS A 260 -17.12 -4.13 -7.49
N LEU A 261 -16.88 -3.67 -8.72
CA LEU A 261 -17.71 -2.66 -9.35
C LEU A 261 -19.07 -3.28 -9.71
N GLU A 262 -20.09 -2.46 -9.80
CA GLU A 262 -21.38 -2.91 -10.35
C GLU A 262 -21.18 -3.23 -11.84
N ASP A 263 -21.63 -4.41 -12.29
CA ASP A 263 -21.42 -4.91 -13.66
C ASP A 263 -21.71 -3.85 -14.73
N LYS A 264 -22.77 -3.04 -14.56
CA LYS A 264 -23.11 -1.99 -15.52
C LYS A 264 -22.06 -0.89 -15.60
N ILE A 265 -21.49 -0.51 -14.46
CA ILE A 265 -20.42 0.50 -14.36
C ILE A 265 -19.14 -0.08 -14.94
N GLU A 266 -18.76 -1.28 -14.49
CA GLU A 266 -17.59 -2.03 -14.93
C GLU A 266 -17.56 -2.19 -16.45
N ASN A 267 -18.57 -2.86 -17.03
CA ASN A 267 -18.71 -3.06 -18.47
C ASN A 267 -18.68 -1.75 -19.29
N SER A 268 -19.12 -0.63 -18.70
CA SER A 268 -19.06 0.67 -19.38
C SER A 268 -17.66 1.26 -19.37
N LEU A 269 -16.91 1.09 -18.29
CA LEU A 269 -15.56 1.61 -18.13
C LEU A 269 -14.55 0.76 -18.92
N GLU A 270 -14.65 -0.56 -18.84
CA GLU A 270 -13.62 -1.47 -19.31
C GLU A 270 -13.48 -1.53 -20.83
N LYS A 271 -14.59 -1.33 -21.56
CA LYS A 271 -14.59 -1.22 -23.02
C LYS A 271 -14.04 0.10 -23.56
N ASN A 272 -13.80 1.09 -22.71
CA ASN A 272 -13.44 2.44 -23.12
C ASN A 272 -11.91 2.62 -23.17
N SER A 273 -11.39 3.14 -24.28
CA SER A 273 -9.99 3.51 -24.46
C SER A 273 -9.80 5.02 -24.68
N ASP A 274 -10.83 5.84 -24.45
CA ASP A 274 -10.75 7.29 -24.57
C ASP A 274 -9.96 7.89 -23.40
N TYR A 275 -8.73 8.29 -23.68
CA TYR A 275 -7.82 8.88 -22.72
C TYR A 275 -8.11 10.36 -22.43
N LYS A 276 -9.05 11.01 -23.14
CA LYS A 276 -9.32 12.46 -23.00
C LYS A 276 -9.87 12.85 -21.63
N ALA A 277 -10.42 11.90 -20.88
CA ALA A 277 -10.82 12.12 -19.49
C ALA A 277 -9.62 12.30 -18.52
N TRP A 278 -8.41 12.04 -19.00
CA TRP A 278 -7.16 12.10 -18.25
C TRP A 278 -6.25 13.21 -18.78
N SER A 279 -5.61 13.95 -17.87
CA SER A 279 -4.76 15.09 -18.22
C SER A 279 -3.37 14.62 -18.64
N PHE A 280 -3.10 14.52 -19.94
CA PHE A 280 -1.77 14.19 -20.44
C PHE A 280 -0.83 15.42 -20.52
N ASN A 281 -1.42 16.61 -20.67
CA ASN A 281 -0.73 17.90 -20.68
C ASN A 281 -0.61 18.49 -19.27
#